data_AF-A0A535FM56-F1
#
_entry.id   AF-A0A535FM56-F1
#
_cell.length_a   1.000
_cell.length_b   1.000
_cell.length_c   1.000
_cell.angle_alpha   90.00
_cell.angle_beta   90.00
_cell.angle_gamma   90.00
#
_symmetry.space_group_name_H-M   'P 1'
#
loop_
_entity.id
_entity.type
_entity.pdbx_description
1 polymer ?
#
loop_
_entity_poly.entity_id
_entity_poly.type
_entity_poly.pdbx_seq_one_letter_code
_entity_poly.pdbx_strand_id
1 'polypeptide(L)'
;MFDLAHKARQIQQLEEESMAADFWSDNRKAQVHMQRLNALREEVTTWEGIATQLDELLGLAQLLEEEPDEEMQAEVAQSLSAIEEQIGKLEFSLMLSGEHDERNAIVSIHAGSGGVDAQDWAEMLLRMYMRWAERHRFRTEVYEYNQGEEAGVKSVTIEIEGRYAYGYLRSEAGTHRLIRLSPFDAAHRRHTSFAKVEVMPDVEDTIEVTIRPEDIEVDTYRSTGAGGQHVNKTDSAVRMRHVPSGIVVTCQNERSQIQNREVALKLLKARLYELELKKREEETARLKGEHVN
;
A
#
# COMPACT_ATOMS: atom_id res chain seq x y z
N MET A 1 -3.97 19.30 -19.54
CA MET A 1 -3.45 18.65 -18.32
C MET A 1 -4.54 18.43 -17.28
N PHE A 2 -5.38 19.43 -16.95
CA PHE A 2 -6.47 19.24 -15.95
C PHE A 2 -7.89 19.02 -16.49
N ASP A 3 -8.17 19.32 -17.77
CA ASP A 3 -9.47 19.19 -18.46
C ASP A 3 -10.70 19.02 -17.55
N LEU A 4 -10.95 20.04 -16.71
CA LEU A 4 -11.98 20.01 -15.68
C LEU A 4 -13.37 19.84 -16.30
N ALA A 5 -13.58 20.38 -17.50
CA ALA A 5 -14.82 20.22 -18.26
C ALA A 5 -15.04 18.77 -18.75
N HIS A 6 -13.98 18.03 -19.06
CA HIS A 6 -14.07 16.60 -19.32
C HIS A 6 -14.31 15.81 -18.04
N LYS A 7 -13.63 16.14 -16.94
CA LYS A 7 -13.83 15.49 -15.63
C LYS A 7 -15.24 15.71 -15.07
N ALA A 8 -15.80 16.92 -15.21
CA ALA A 8 -17.18 17.22 -14.85
C ALA A 8 -18.19 16.37 -15.65
N ARG A 9 -17.95 16.18 -16.95
CA ARG A 9 -18.76 15.27 -17.78
C ARG A 9 -18.62 13.81 -17.35
N GLN A 10 -17.42 13.37 -16.97
CA GLN A 10 -17.21 12.02 -16.43
C GLN A 10 -17.92 11.82 -15.08
N ILE A 11 -17.91 12.82 -14.20
CA ILE A 11 -18.67 12.78 -12.94
C ILE A 11 -20.16 12.60 -13.24
N GLN A 12 -20.71 13.41 -14.14
CA GLN A 12 -22.13 13.30 -14.54
C GLN A 12 -22.46 11.92 -15.10
N GLN A 13 -21.60 11.37 -15.96
CA GLN A 13 -21.80 10.03 -16.50
C GLN A 13 -21.75 8.94 -15.41
N LEU A 14 -20.78 9.01 -14.50
CA LEU A 14 -20.66 8.06 -13.39
C LEU A 14 -21.84 8.18 -12.40
N GLU A 15 -22.39 9.39 -12.22
CA GLU A 15 -23.60 9.63 -11.44
C GLU A 15 -24.82 8.98 -12.08
N GLU A 16 -25.01 9.15 -13.39
CA GLU A 16 -26.10 8.51 -14.14
C GLU A 16 -26.00 6.98 -14.07
N GLU A 17 -24.80 6.41 -14.19
CA GLU A 17 -24.55 4.98 -14.04
C GLU A 17 -24.87 4.47 -12.62
N SER A 18 -24.59 5.27 -11.58
CA SER A 18 -24.91 4.93 -10.19
C SER A 18 -26.41 4.91 -9.87
N MET A 19 -27.23 5.58 -10.70
CA MET A 19 -28.69 5.60 -10.58
C MET A 19 -29.37 4.42 -11.28
N ALA A 20 -28.63 3.59 -12.02
CA ALA A 20 -29.18 2.42 -12.68
C ALA A 20 -29.62 1.35 -11.67
N ALA A 21 -30.78 0.72 -11.90
CA ALA A 21 -31.36 -0.27 -10.98
C ALA A 21 -30.46 -1.49 -10.73
N ASP A 22 -29.65 -1.88 -11.72
CA ASP A 22 -28.76 -3.04 -11.65
C ASP A 22 -27.39 -2.72 -11.04
N PHE A 23 -27.08 -1.45 -10.76
CA PHE A 23 -25.75 -1.02 -10.30
C PHE A 23 -25.36 -1.65 -8.95
N TRP A 24 -26.33 -1.77 -8.04
CA TRP A 24 -26.13 -2.36 -6.70
C TRP A 24 -26.15 -3.89 -6.68
N SER A 25 -26.28 -4.54 -7.85
CA SER A 25 -26.26 -6.01 -7.93
C SER A 25 -24.86 -6.61 -7.72
N ASP A 26 -23.81 -5.84 -7.99
CA ASP A 26 -22.40 -6.22 -7.80
C ASP A 26 -21.72 -5.24 -6.85
N ASN A 27 -21.70 -5.58 -5.55
CA ASN A 27 -21.12 -4.73 -4.50
C ASN A 27 -19.67 -4.33 -4.79
N ARG A 28 -18.87 -5.19 -5.41
CA ARG A 28 -17.46 -4.91 -5.69
C ARG A 28 -17.32 -3.87 -6.79
N LYS A 29 -18.10 -3.98 -7.87
CA LYS A 29 -18.13 -2.97 -8.93
C LYS A 29 -18.69 -1.65 -8.45
N ALA A 30 -19.76 -1.68 -7.65
CA ALA A 30 -20.36 -0.48 -7.08
C ALA A 30 -19.36 0.28 -6.19
N GLN A 31 -18.60 -0.42 -5.35
CA GLN A 31 -17.59 0.17 -4.48
C GLN A 31 -16.47 0.86 -5.27
N VAL A 32 -15.92 0.18 -6.29
CA VAL A 32 -14.87 0.75 -7.16
C VAL A 32 -15.39 1.97 -7.92
N HIS A 33 -16.61 1.91 -8.46
CA HIS A 33 -17.24 3.05 -9.14
C HIS A 33 -17.43 4.25 -8.19
N MET A 34 -17.97 4.02 -7.00
CA MET A 34 -18.20 5.08 -6.02
C MET A 34 -16.89 5.72 -5.53
N GLN A 35 -15.84 4.92 -5.32
CA GLN A 35 -14.51 5.43 -4.99
C GLN A 35 -13.98 6.35 -6.09
N ARG A 36 -14.08 5.93 -7.36
CA ARG A 36 -13.64 6.74 -8.50
C ARG A 36 -14.43 8.03 -8.65
N LEU A 37 -15.75 7.97 -8.49
CA LEU A 37 -16.63 9.13 -8.56
C LEU A 37 -16.32 10.13 -7.43
N ASN A 38 -16.10 9.65 -6.21
CA ASN A 38 -15.71 10.52 -5.09
C ASN A 38 -14.34 11.17 -5.33
N ALA A 39 -13.36 10.43 -5.83
CA ALA A 39 -12.03 10.96 -6.13
C ALA A 39 -12.05 12.06 -7.20
N LEU A 40 -12.86 11.89 -8.26
CA LEU A 40 -13.04 12.89 -9.31
C LEU A 40 -13.79 14.13 -8.80
N ARG A 41 -14.86 13.94 -8.02
CA ARG A 41 -15.61 15.05 -7.42
C ARG A 41 -14.72 15.88 -6.49
N GLU A 42 -13.97 15.22 -5.61
CA GLU A 42 -13.03 15.89 -4.70
C GLU A 42 -12.02 16.75 -5.47
N GLU A 43 -11.47 16.21 -6.55
CA GLU A 43 -10.54 16.94 -7.41
C GLU A 43 -11.19 18.18 -8.05
N VAL A 44 -12.36 18.02 -8.70
CA VAL A 44 -13.06 19.13 -9.36
C VAL A 44 -13.46 20.21 -8.34
N THR A 45 -14.05 19.82 -7.21
CA THR A 45 -14.49 20.76 -6.16
C THR A 45 -13.32 21.53 -5.55
N THR A 46 -12.14 20.92 -5.45
CA THR A 46 -10.94 21.60 -4.93
C THR A 46 -10.47 22.69 -5.90
N TRP A 47 -10.39 22.39 -7.19
CA TRP A 47 -9.99 23.37 -8.20
C TRP A 47 -11.03 24.50 -8.37
N GLU A 48 -12.31 24.17 -8.36
CA GLU A 48 -13.39 25.18 -8.40
C GLU A 48 -13.38 26.07 -7.14
N GLY A 49 -13.10 25.49 -5.98
CA GLY A 49 -12.95 26.23 -4.73
C GLY A 49 -11.79 27.24 -4.77
N ILE A 50 -10.61 26.80 -5.24
CA ILE A 50 -9.44 27.68 -5.42
C ILE A 50 -9.74 28.80 -6.42
N ALA A 51 -10.39 28.48 -7.54
CA ALA A 51 -10.77 29.48 -8.55
C ALA A 51 -11.71 30.54 -7.98
N THR A 52 -12.73 30.12 -7.23
CA THR A 52 -13.68 31.03 -6.58
C THR A 52 -12.99 31.95 -5.57
N GLN A 53 -12.10 31.40 -4.73
CA GLN A 53 -11.34 32.19 -3.76
C GLN A 53 -10.42 33.21 -4.43
N LEU A 54 -9.78 32.84 -5.55
CA LEU A 54 -8.94 33.77 -6.32
C LEU A 54 -9.76 34.89 -6.95
N ASP A 55 -10.95 34.59 -7.48
CA ASP A 55 -11.86 35.61 -8.04
C ASP A 55 -12.34 36.60 -6.95
N GLU A 56 -12.66 36.10 -5.76
CA GLU A 56 -13.00 36.92 -4.59
C GLU A 56 -11.83 37.84 -4.18
N LEU A 57 -10.63 37.28 -4.05
CA LEU A 57 -9.42 38.06 -3.72
C LEU A 57 -9.07 39.08 -4.80
N LEU A 58 -9.28 38.76 -6.07
CA LEU A 58 -9.09 39.70 -7.17
C LEU A 58 -10.07 40.88 -7.07
N GLY A 59 -11.33 40.61 -6.72
CA GLY A 59 -12.32 41.66 -6.47
C GLY A 59 -11.94 42.56 -5.29
N LEU A 60 -11.43 41.97 -4.19
CA LEU A 60 -10.95 42.74 -3.04
C LEU A 60 -9.71 43.57 -3.38
N ALA A 61 -8.78 43.03 -4.17
CA ALA A 61 -7.60 43.75 -4.63
C ALA A 61 -7.97 44.95 -5.52
N GLN A 62 -8.97 44.81 -6.39
CA GLN A 62 -9.48 45.92 -7.21
C GLN A 62 -10.09 47.04 -6.35
N LEU A 63 -10.83 46.70 -5.29
CA LEU A 63 -11.36 47.70 -4.36
C LEU A 63 -10.23 48.44 -3.62
N LEU A 64 -9.19 47.71 -3.20
CA LEU A 64 -8.02 48.28 -2.52
C LEU A 64 -7.17 49.21 -3.41
N GLU A 65 -7.22 49.05 -4.74
CA GLU A 65 -6.59 50.00 -5.67
C GLU A 65 -7.30 51.36 -5.66
N GLU A 66 -8.61 51.38 -5.45
CA GLU A 66 -9.42 52.61 -5.39
C GLU A 66 -9.39 53.23 -3.98
N GLU A 67 -9.54 52.40 -2.95
CA GLU A 67 -9.57 52.80 -1.54
C GLU A 67 -8.57 51.97 -0.72
N PRO A 68 -7.35 52.47 -0.48
CA PRO A 68 -6.34 51.70 0.24
C PRO A 68 -6.65 51.59 1.73
N ASP A 69 -6.69 50.36 2.23
CA ASP A 69 -6.85 50.00 3.64
C ASP A 69 -5.77 48.98 4.04
N GLU A 70 -4.93 49.33 5.02
CA GLU A 70 -3.80 48.50 5.47
C GLU A 70 -4.25 47.19 6.15
N GLU A 71 -5.38 47.20 6.87
CA GLU A 71 -5.90 46.01 7.57
C GLU A 71 -6.42 45.00 6.55
N MET A 72 -7.18 45.48 5.58
CA MET A 72 -7.71 44.66 4.50
C MET A 72 -6.61 44.16 3.54
N GLN A 73 -5.56 44.95 3.29
CA GLN A 73 -4.37 44.47 2.56
C GLN A 73 -3.68 43.30 3.26
N ALA A 74 -3.54 43.36 4.59
CA ALA A 74 -2.94 42.28 5.36
C ALA A 74 -3.78 40.99 5.29
N GLU A 75 -5.12 41.11 5.33
CA GLU A 75 -6.04 39.97 5.20
C GLU A 75 -5.97 39.32 3.81
N VAL A 76 -5.91 40.13 2.75
CA VAL A 76 -5.74 39.63 1.36
C VAL A 76 -4.41 38.91 1.21
N ALA A 77 -3.32 39.46 1.75
CA ALA A 77 -2.00 38.82 1.71
C ALA A 77 -1.97 37.47 2.45
N GLN A 78 -2.64 37.38 3.62
CA GLN A 78 -2.74 36.13 4.36
C GLN A 78 -3.54 35.08 3.61
N SER A 79 -4.68 35.46 3.02
CA SER A 79 -5.53 34.58 2.22
C SER A 79 -4.80 34.06 0.97
N LEU A 80 -4.07 34.95 0.28
CA LEU A 80 -3.24 34.56 -0.87
C LEU A 80 -2.17 33.54 -0.49
N SER A 81 -1.47 33.75 0.63
CA SER A 81 -0.45 32.80 1.10
C SER A 81 -1.04 31.42 1.41
N ALA A 82 -2.26 31.36 1.94
CA ALA A 82 -2.96 30.10 2.19
C ALA A 82 -3.32 29.37 0.88
N ILE A 83 -3.73 30.10 -0.17
CA ILE A 83 -4.01 29.53 -1.49
C ILE A 83 -2.72 29.02 -2.15
N GLU A 84 -1.62 29.76 -2.07
CA GLU A 84 -0.31 29.31 -2.55
C GLU A 84 0.11 27.98 -1.90
N GLU A 85 -0.08 27.85 -0.58
CA GLU A 85 0.20 26.60 0.14
C GLU A 85 -0.68 25.43 -0.34
N GLN A 86 -1.97 25.69 -0.64
CA GLN A 86 -2.87 24.68 -1.18
C GLN A 86 -2.45 24.23 -2.58
N ILE A 87 -2.12 25.17 -3.47
CA ILE A 87 -1.65 24.86 -4.83
C ILE A 87 -0.34 24.07 -4.76
N GLY A 88 0.60 24.45 -3.89
CA GLY A 88 1.85 23.70 -3.70
C GLY A 88 1.64 22.25 -3.26
N LYS A 89 0.63 21.98 -2.41
CA LYS A 89 0.25 20.61 -2.03
C LYS A 89 -0.32 19.83 -3.21
N LEU A 90 -1.13 20.46 -4.06
CA LEU A 90 -1.69 19.84 -5.26
C LEU A 90 -0.61 19.54 -6.29
N GLU A 91 0.31 20.47 -6.54
CA GLU A 91 1.45 20.24 -7.43
C GLU A 91 2.30 19.05 -6.96
N PHE A 92 2.58 18.97 -5.66
CA PHE A 92 3.29 17.83 -5.09
C PHE A 92 2.53 16.52 -5.32
N SER A 93 1.20 16.49 -5.12
CA SER A 93 0.40 15.30 -5.36
C SER A 93 0.46 14.82 -6.82
N LEU A 94 0.64 15.72 -7.78
CA LEU A 94 0.80 15.35 -9.20
C LEU A 94 2.17 14.75 -9.51
N MET A 95 3.18 15.02 -8.69
CA MET A 95 4.49 14.38 -8.80
C MET A 95 4.46 12.92 -8.31
N LEU A 96 3.50 12.56 -7.45
CA LEU A 96 3.26 11.21 -6.92
C LEU A 96 2.60 10.32 -7.98
N SER A 97 3.37 9.97 -9.01
CA SER A 97 2.93 9.18 -10.18
C SER A 97 3.36 7.71 -10.14
N GLY A 98 3.87 7.23 -9.00
CA GLY A 98 4.23 5.84 -8.79
C GLY A 98 3.02 4.90 -8.78
N GLU A 99 3.24 3.65 -9.18
CA GLU A 99 2.19 2.61 -9.31
C GLU A 99 1.38 2.38 -8.03
N HIS A 100 1.99 2.61 -6.86
CA HIS A 100 1.35 2.43 -5.56
C HIS A 100 1.19 3.72 -4.76
N ASP A 101 1.51 4.87 -5.34
CA ASP A 101 1.57 6.13 -4.59
C ASP A 101 0.23 6.50 -3.98
N GLU A 102 -0.88 6.24 -4.68
CA GLU A 102 -2.26 6.49 -4.21
C GLU A 102 -2.71 5.61 -3.05
N ARG A 103 -2.01 4.49 -2.76
CA ARG A 103 -2.44 3.49 -1.78
C ARG A 103 -2.17 3.92 -0.35
N ASN A 104 -2.83 3.22 0.60
CA ASN A 104 -2.51 3.31 2.02
C ASN A 104 -1.06 2.88 2.26
N ALA A 105 -0.50 3.31 3.40
CA ALA A 105 0.87 2.98 3.78
C ALA A 105 0.90 2.11 5.04
N ILE A 106 1.67 1.04 5.00
CA ILE A 106 2.07 0.27 6.17
C ILE A 106 3.47 0.74 6.57
N VAL A 107 3.58 1.31 7.77
CA VAL A 107 4.84 1.81 8.32
C VAL A 107 5.27 0.91 9.47
N SER A 108 6.44 0.29 9.34
CA SER A 108 7.06 -0.52 10.40
C SER A 108 8.31 0.17 10.93
N ILE A 109 8.35 0.41 12.23
CA ILE A 109 9.47 1.06 12.91
C ILE A 109 10.15 0.01 13.78
N HIS A 110 11.46 -0.13 13.63
CA HIS A 110 12.29 -1.06 14.40
C HIS A 110 13.38 -0.31 15.14
N ALA A 111 13.48 -0.53 16.44
CA ALA A 111 14.62 -0.03 17.23
C ALA A 111 15.91 -0.74 16.78
N GLY A 112 16.93 0.05 16.45
CA GLY A 112 18.24 -0.43 16.03
C GLY A 112 19.25 -0.49 17.19
N SER A 113 20.50 -0.20 16.87
CA SER A 113 21.59 -0.15 17.85
C SER A 113 21.42 1.06 18.80
N GLY A 114 21.50 0.80 20.11
CA GLY A 114 21.39 1.83 21.15
C GLY A 114 20.62 1.40 22.40
N GLY A 115 20.11 0.16 22.46
CA GLY A 115 19.44 -0.37 23.64
C GLY A 115 18.16 0.41 23.97
N VAL A 116 18.01 0.79 25.24
CA VAL A 116 16.83 1.53 25.75
C VAL A 116 16.67 2.89 25.07
N ASP A 117 17.77 3.60 24.77
CA ASP A 117 17.70 4.87 24.03
C ASP A 117 17.24 4.69 22.57
N ALA A 118 17.51 3.55 21.94
CA ALA A 118 17.00 3.25 20.61
C ALA A 118 15.52 2.89 20.64
N GLN A 119 15.07 2.20 21.69
CA GLN A 119 13.65 1.88 21.90
C GLN A 119 12.82 3.15 22.16
N ASP A 120 13.33 4.07 23.00
CA ASP A 120 12.71 5.37 23.23
C ASP A 120 12.69 6.22 21.96
N TRP A 121 13.76 6.19 21.16
CA TRP A 121 13.78 6.88 19.86
C TRP A 121 12.75 6.32 18.87
N ALA A 122 12.57 5.00 18.81
CA ALA A 122 11.54 4.39 17.99
C ALA A 122 10.12 4.82 18.42
N GLU A 123 9.88 4.99 19.74
CA GLU A 123 8.60 5.49 20.25
C GLU A 123 8.39 6.97 19.90
N MET A 124 9.44 7.78 19.97
CA MET A 124 9.39 9.18 19.53
C MET A 124 9.03 9.29 18.04
N LEU A 125 9.60 8.44 17.18
CA LEU A 125 9.25 8.38 15.76
C LEU A 125 7.80 7.95 15.54
N LEU A 126 7.33 6.92 16.26
CA LEU A 126 5.92 6.53 16.21
C LEU A 126 5.00 7.72 16.52
N ARG A 127 5.28 8.44 17.60
CA ARG A 127 4.51 9.64 17.97
C ARG A 127 4.59 10.75 16.92
N MET A 128 5.74 10.89 16.26
CA MET A 128 5.91 11.85 15.16
C MET A 128 4.99 11.48 13.97
N TYR A 129 5.01 10.22 13.53
CA TYR A 129 4.18 9.77 12.40
C TYR A 129 2.68 9.79 12.73
N MET A 130 2.27 9.41 13.94
CA MET A 130 0.85 9.51 14.34
C MET A 130 0.35 10.96 14.30
N ARG A 131 1.14 11.92 14.80
CA ARG A 131 0.78 13.35 14.74
C ARG A 131 0.78 13.89 13.31
N TRP A 132 1.70 13.43 12.48
CA TRP A 132 1.73 13.78 11.06
C TRP A 132 0.47 13.27 10.35
N ALA A 133 0.07 12.03 10.59
CA ALA A 133 -1.14 11.44 10.02
C ALA A 133 -2.40 12.19 10.47
N GLU A 134 -2.52 12.51 11.76
CA GLU A 134 -3.63 13.30 12.31
C GLU A 134 -3.74 14.68 11.64
N ARG A 135 -2.60 15.38 11.43
CA ARG A 135 -2.58 16.68 10.73
C ARG A 135 -3.02 16.58 9.27
N HIS A 136 -2.72 15.47 8.60
CA HIS A 136 -3.15 15.19 7.23
C HIS A 136 -4.56 14.59 7.15
N ARG A 137 -5.24 14.42 8.31
CA ARG A 137 -6.57 13.78 8.42
C ARG A 137 -6.59 12.34 7.90
N PHE A 138 -5.45 11.66 7.96
CA PHE A 138 -5.37 10.23 7.69
C PHE A 138 -5.85 9.43 8.89
N ARG A 139 -6.51 8.31 8.61
CA ARG A 139 -6.88 7.36 9.66
C ARG A 139 -5.69 6.45 9.93
N THR A 140 -5.44 6.17 11.21
CA THR A 140 -4.32 5.32 11.62
C THR A 140 -4.82 4.11 12.38
N GLU A 141 -4.32 2.93 12.03
CA GLU A 141 -4.57 1.68 12.74
C GLU A 141 -3.24 1.05 13.19
N VAL A 142 -3.20 0.46 14.39
CA VAL A 142 -1.98 -0.18 14.90
C VAL A 142 -2.15 -1.69 14.77
N TYR A 143 -1.32 -2.31 13.93
CA TYR A 143 -1.35 -3.76 13.70
C TYR A 143 -0.53 -4.53 14.73
N GLU A 144 0.67 -4.05 15.02
CA GLU A 144 1.60 -4.72 15.92
C GLU A 144 2.29 -3.69 16.81
N TYR A 145 2.37 -3.99 18.10
CA TYR A 145 3.03 -3.12 19.08
C TYR A 145 3.84 -3.97 20.06
N ASN A 146 5.16 -3.95 19.91
CA ASN A 146 6.09 -4.63 20.81
C ASN A 146 6.81 -3.61 21.68
N GLN A 147 6.43 -3.57 22.96
CA GLN A 147 7.01 -2.65 23.93
C GLN A 147 8.46 -3.06 24.30
N GLY A 148 9.29 -2.06 24.61
CA GLY A 148 10.61 -2.27 25.20
C GLY A 148 10.53 -2.79 26.65
N GLU A 149 11.62 -3.38 27.14
CA GLU A 149 11.67 -3.96 28.50
C GLU A 149 11.71 -2.89 29.60
N GLU A 150 12.42 -1.78 29.36
CA GLU A 150 12.51 -0.66 30.32
C GLU A 150 11.75 0.59 29.86
N ALA A 151 11.88 0.98 28.59
CA ALA A 151 11.22 2.13 28.00
C ALA A 151 11.10 1.97 26.48
N GLY A 152 10.23 2.75 25.84
CA GLY A 152 10.15 2.78 24.39
C GLY A 152 9.41 1.60 23.76
N VAL A 153 9.61 1.45 22.45
CA VAL A 153 9.12 0.33 21.64
C VAL A 153 10.28 -0.37 20.95
N LYS A 154 10.23 -1.70 20.90
CA LYS A 154 11.19 -2.51 20.15
C LYS A 154 10.83 -2.57 18.68
N SER A 155 9.55 -2.79 18.38
CA SER A 155 8.99 -2.64 17.05
C SER A 155 7.52 -2.27 17.09
N VAL A 156 7.07 -1.54 16.08
CA VAL A 156 5.67 -1.17 15.91
C VAL A 156 5.33 -1.14 14.42
N THR A 157 4.15 -1.65 14.06
CA THR A 157 3.62 -1.57 12.70
C THR A 157 2.28 -0.85 12.74
N ILE A 158 2.18 0.23 11.97
CA ILE A 158 0.97 1.03 11.84
C ILE A 158 0.53 1.07 10.38
N GLU A 159 -0.77 1.10 10.17
CA GLU A 159 -1.38 1.47 8.90
C GLU A 159 -1.78 2.93 8.92
N ILE A 160 -1.54 3.61 7.81
CA ILE A 160 -2.00 4.96 7.56
C ILE A 160 -2.90 4.91 6.32
N GLU A 161 -4.21 4.98 6.57
CA GLU A 161 -5.26 5.02 5.58
C GLU A 161 -5.47 6.45 5.10
N GLY A 162 -5.26 6.66 3.79
CA GLY A 162 -5.35 7.98 3.21
C GLY A 162 -4.93 8.01 1.75
N ARG A 163 -5.54 8.90 0.98
CA ARG A 163 -5.14 9.13 -0.41
C ARG A 163 -3.70 9.62 -0.46
N TYR A 164 -2.89 8.96 -1.29
CA TYR A 164 -1.46 9.24 -1.43
C TYR A 164 -0.58 8.94 -0.20
N ALA A 165 -1.10 8.23 0.82
CA ALA A 165 -0.36 7.99 2.06
C ALA A 165 1.01 7.33 1.80
N TYR A 166 1.06 6.31 0.93
CA TYR A 166 2.32 5.68 0.54
C TYR A 166 3.24 6.62 -0.21
N GLY A 167 2.73 7.40 -1.17
CA GLY A 167 3.51 8.37 -1.94
C GLY A 167 4.23 9.38 -1.05
N TYR A 168 3.56 9.90 -0.02
CA TYR A 168 4.18 10.81 0.96
C TYR A 168 5.25 10.13 1.83
N LEU A 169 4.98 8.91 2.30
CA LEU A 169 5.83 8.24 3.29
C LEU A 169 6.96 7.43 2.66
N ARG A 170 6.93 7.17 1.35
CA ARG A 170 7.98 6.38 0.68
C ARG A 170 9.38 6.97 0.87
N SER A 171 9.51 8.29 0.91
CA SER A 171 10.79 8.96 1.16
C SER A 171 11.27 8.87 2.61
N GLU A 172 10.42 8.45 3.54
CA GLU A 172 10.75 8.28 4.96
C GLU A 172 11.42 6.93 5.25
N ALA A 173 11.39 6.00 4.29
CA ALA A 173 12.02 4.70 4.43
C ALA A 173 13.54 4.83 4.57
N GLY A 174 14.09 4.27 5.64
CA GLY A 174 15.51 4.31 5.92
C GLY A 174 15.85 4.29 7.41
N THR A 175 17.13 4.54 7.71
CA THR A 175 17.62 4.59 9.10
C THR A 175 17.65 6.02 9.61
N HIS A 176 16.86 6.28 10.65
CA HIS A 176 16.77 7.56 11.32
C HIS A 176 17.70 7.59 12.54
N ARG A 177 18.58 8.58 12.59
CA ARG A 177 19.62 8.70 13.62
C ARG A 177 19.30 9.84 14.60
N LEU A 178 19.33 9.53 15.90
CA LEU A 178 19.22 10.52 16.97
C LEU A 178 20.55 10.63 17.73
N ILE A 179 20.97 11.86 18.01
CA ILE A 179 22.11 12.14 18.90
C ILE A 179 21.62 13.05 20.01
N ARG A 180 21.62 12.58 21.25
CA ARG A 180 21.19 13.34 22.42
C ARG A 180 21.97 12.97 23.68
N LEU A 181 21.80 13.73 24.75
CA LEU A 181 22.17 13.28 26.09
C LEU A 181 21.13 12.24 26.54
N SER A 182 21.57 11.04 26.87
CA SER A 182 20.65 9.97 27.26
C SER A 182 20.04 10.26 28.65
N PRO A 183 18.71 10.21 28.81
CA PRO A 183 18.07 10.27 30.12
C PRO A 183 18.21 8.95 30.90
N PHE A 184 18.57 7.86 30.22
CA PHE A 184 18.73 6.52 30.79
C PHE A 184 20.18 6.23 31.24
N ASP A 185 21.17 7.01 30.76
CA ASP A 185 22.54 6.95 31.25
C ASP A 185 22.70 7.78 32.53
N ALA A 186 23.10 7.14 33.63
CA ALA A 186 23.36 7.80 34.92
C ALA A 186 24.40 8.93 34.83
N ALA A 187 25.32 8.87 33.87
CA ALA A 187 26.33 9.92 33.62
C ALA A 187 25.88 10.97 32.59
N HIS A 188 24.65 10.87 32.06
CA HIS A 188 24.07 11.76 31.04
C HIS A 188 25.01 12.01 29.86
N ARG A 189 25.71 10.97 29.41
CA ARG A 189 26.62 11.09 28.26
C ARG A 189 25.82 11.25 26.98
N ARG A 190 26.51 11.75 25.95
CA ARG A 190 25.96 11.80 24.60
C ARG A 190 25.91 10.40 24.00
N HIS A 191 24.73 9.94 23.66
CA HIS A 191 24.48 8.66 22.98
C HIS A 191 24.05 8.91 21.54
N THR A 192 24.31 7.92 20.69
CA THR A 192 23.82 7.88 19.31
C THR A 192 22.94 6.64 19.16
N SER A 193 21.69 6.86 18.79
CA SER A 193 20.68 5.82 18.62
C SER A 193 20.19 5.78 17.18
N PHE A 194 19.79 4.60 16.74
CA PHE A 194 19.25 4.37 15.40
C PHE A 194 17.90 3.68 15.49
N ALA A 195 16.98 4.06 14.60
CA ALA A 195 15.74 3.35 14.36
C ALA A 195 15.54 3.20 12.85
N LYS A 196 15.12 2.03 12.40
CA LYS A 196 14.82 1.76 10.99
C LYS A 196 13.33 1.95 10.76
N VAL A 197 12.98 2.74 9.77
CA VAL A 197 11.61 2.93 9.28
C VAL A 197 11.50 2.22 7.94
N GLU A 198 10.58 1.26 7.86
CA GLU A 198 10.19 0.59 6.62
C GLU A 198 8.79 1.08 6.23
N VAL A 199 8.59 1.37 4.95
CA VAL A 199 7.31 1.83 4.42
C VAL A 199 6.94 0.97 3.23
N MET A 200 5.74 0.40 3.25
CA MET A 200 5.20 -0.44 2.19
C MET A 200 3.79 0.04 1.81
N PRO A 201 3.38 -0.12 0.54
CA PRO A 201 2.00 0.14 0.17
C PRO A 201 1.12 -1.00 0.71
N ASP A 202 -0.09 -0.67 1.14
CA ASP A 202 -1.07 -1.70 1.45
C ASP A 202 -1.58 -2.37 0.16
N VAL A 203 -1.33 -3.67 0.08
CA VAL A 203 -1.72 -4.52 -1.04
C VAL A 203 -2.62 -5.62 -0.46
N GLU A 204 -3.94 -5.37 -0.50
CA GLU A 204 -4.95 -6.40 -0.21
C GLU A 204 -4.74 -7.60 -1.15
N ASP A 205 -4.19 -8.68 -0.62
CA ASP A 205 -3.86 -9.84 -1.44
C ASP A 205 -4.30 -11.13 -0.75
N THR A 206 -5.49 -11.57 -1.10
CA THR A 206 -5.86 -12.98 -0.96
C THR A 206 -5.23 -13.74 -2.13
N ILE A 207 -4.19 -14.54 -1.89
CA ILE A 207 -3.57 -15.37 -2.93
C ILE A 207 -4.54 -16.51 -3.29
N GLU A 208 -5.46 -16.25 -4.20
CA GLU A 208 -6.34 -17.27 -4.76
C GLU A 208 -5.68 -17.96 -5.96
N VAL A 209 -4.96 -19.05 -5.70
CA VAL A 209 -4.46 -19.93 -6.77
C VAL A 209 -5.64 -20.70 -7.38
N THR A 210 -6.27 -20.10 -8.39
CA THR A 210 -7.27 -20.75 -9.24
C THR A 210 -6.59 -21.39 -10.44
N ILE A 211 -6.62 -22.71 -10.53
CA ILE A 211 -6.03 -23.46 -11.64
C ILE A 211 -7.14 -23.80 -12.63
N ARG A 212 -7.03 -23.31 -13.87
CA ARG A 212 -7.97 -23.68 -14.92
C ARG A 212 -7.63 -25.06 -15.49
N PRO A 213 -8.63 -25.92 -15.78
CA PRO A 213 -8.37 -27.25 -16.32
C PRO A 213 -7.59 -27.24 -17.64
N GLU A 214 -7.80 -26.22 -18.48
CA GLU A 214 -7.08 -26.06 -19.77
C GLU A 214 -5.58 -25.79 -19.62
N ASP A 215 -5.14 -25.28 -18.48
CA ASP A 215 -3.74 -24.93 -18.22
C ASP A 215 -2.92 -26.14 -17.70
N ILE A 216 -3.55 -27.31 -17.55
CA ILE A 216 -2.94 -28.54 -17.02
C ILE A 216 -2.86 -29.61 -18.10
N GLU A 217 -1.64 -30.04 -18.41
CA GLU A 217 -1.42 -31.27 -19.14
C GLU A 217 -1.24 -32.44 -18.15
N VAL A 218 -1.93 -33.56 -18.44
CA VAL A 218 -1.90 -34.75 -17.59
C VAL A 218 -1.41 -35.95 -18.39
N ASP A 219 -0.23 -36.46 -18.02
CA ASP A 219 0.34 -37.67 -18.59
C ASP A 219 0.21 -38.83 -17.58
N THR A 220 -0.23 -40.00 -18.04
CA THR A 220 -0.32 -41.20 -17.23
C THR A 220 0.71 -42.23 -17.69
N TYR A 221 1.43 -42.82 -16.75
CA TYR A 221 2.50 -43.77 -17.04
C TYR A 221 2.58 -44.86 -15.96
N ARG A 222 3.43 -45.87 -16.19
CA ARG A 222 3.62 -46.98 -15.25
C ARG A 222 4.40 -46.55 -14.03
N SER A 223 3.88 -46.88 -12.85
CA SER A 223 4.57 -46.63 -11.59
C SER A 223 5.90 -47.40 -11.53
N THR A 224 6.96 -46.75 -11.09
CA THR A 224 8.30 -47.36 -10.94
C THR A 224 8.54 -47.72 -9.47
N GLY A 225 8.65 -49.02 -9.15
CA GLY A 225 8.92 -49.49 -7.78
C GLY A 225 8.90 -51.02 -7.62
N ALA A 226 9.38 -51.51 -6.47
CA ALA A 226 9.46 -52.94 -6.12
C ALA A 226 8.08 -53.54 -5.72
N GLY A 227 7.06 -53.33 -6.55
CA GLY A 227 5.69 -53.82 -6.33
C GLY A 227 5.35 -55.03 -7.19
N GLY A 228 4.38 -55.84 -6.72
CA GLY A 228 3.92 -57.05 -7.40
C GLY A 228 3.28 -56.83 -8.78
N GLN A 229 2.67 -57.86 -9.36
CA GLN A 229 2.16 -57.88 -10.75
C GLN A 229 1.27 -56.68 -11.14
N HIS A 230 0.57 -56.06 -10.18
CA HIS A 230 -0.29 -54.89 -10.39
C HIS A 230 0.48 -53.60 -10.72
N VAL A 231 1.71 -53.44 -10.22
CA VAL A 231 2.56 -52.26 -10.49
C VAL A 231 3.15 -52.31 -11.91
N ASN A 232 3.37 -53.52 -12.43
CA ASN A 232 3.99 -53.73 -13.75
C ASN A 232 2.98 -53.72 -14.92
N LYS A 233 1.67 -53.83 -14.65
CA LYS A 233 0.63 -53.96 -15.68
C LYS A 233 -0.31 -52.75 -15.79
N THR A 234 -0.43 -51.93 -14.75
CA THR A 234 -1.43 -50.85 -14.68
C THR A 234 -0.75 -49.47 -14.73
N ASP A 235 -1.26 -48.57 -15.57
CA ASP A 235 -0.76 -47.20 -15.72
C ASP A 235 -1.35 -46.30 -14.61
N SER A 236 -0.92 -46.53 -13.37
CA SER A 236 -1.44 -45.83 -12.19
C SER A 236 -0.74 -44.51 -11.84
N ALA A 237 0.48 -44.25 -12.35
CA ALA A 237 1.22 -43.02 -12.03
C ALA A 237 0.74 -41.85 -12.89
N VAL A 238 0.67 -40.66 -12.29
CA VAL A 238 0.20 -39.44 -12.92
C VAL A 238 1.30 -38.39 -12.86
N ARG A 239 1.60 -37.77 -14.01
CA ARG A 239 2.41 -36.56 -14.14
C ARG A 239 1.48 -35.43 -14.56
N MET A 240 1.54 -34.31 -13.86
CA MET A 240 0.83 -33.09 -14.23
C MET A 240 1.83 -31.99 -14.53
N ARG A 241 1.62 -31.26 -15.61
CA ARG A 241 2.37 -30.07 -15.98
C ARG A 241 1.43 -28.89 -16.07
N HIS A 242 1.73 -27.81 -15.34
CA HIS A 242 1.07 -26.53 -15.57
C HIS A 242 1.79 -25.81 -16.71
N VAL A 243 1.12 -25.64 -17.85
CA VAL A 243 1.72 -25.11 -19.08
C VAL A 243 2.26 -23.68 -18.89
N PRO A 244 1.52 -22.75 -18.24
CA PRO A 244 2.01 -21.37 -18.08
C PRO A 244 3.24 -21.23 -17.16
N SER A 245 3.35 -22.05 -16.10
CA SER A 245 4.47 -21.94 -15.15
C SER A 245 5.61 -22.93 -15.42
N GLY A 246 5.39 -23.93 -16.27
CA GLY A 246 6.32 -25.01 -16.54
C GLY A 246 6.52 -25.98 -15.36
N ILE A 247 5.78 -25.84 -14.25
CA ILE A 247 5.92 -26.70 -13.08
C ILE A 247 5.37 -28.09 -13.41
N VAL A 248 6.20 -29.10 -13.19
CA VAL A 248 5.85 -30.51 -13.36
C VAL A 248 5.82 -31.19 -12.00
N VAL A 249 4.74 -31.94 -11.74
CA VAL A 249 4.53 -32.70 -10.52
C VAL A 249 4.20 -34.14 -10.87
N THR A 250 4.72 -35.09 -10.08
CA THR A 250 4.46 -36.52 -10.29
C THR A 250 3.90 -37.14 -9.02
N CYS A 251 2.95 -38.06 -9.16
CA CYS A 251 2.39 -38.81 -8.05
C CYS A 251 2.21 -40.29 -8.45
N GLN A 252 2.74 -41.18 -7.63
CA GLN A 252 2.70 -42.63 -7.82
C GLN A 252 2.43 -43.39 -6.51
N ASN A 253 1.96 -42.68 -5.47
CA ASN A 253 1.88 -43.20 -4.10
C ASN A 253 0.72 -44.19 -3.92
N GLU A 254 -0.38 -43.98 -4.64
CA GLU A 254 -1.59 -44.78 -4.54
C GLU A 254 -1.71 -45.80 -5.66
N ARG A 255 -2.49 -46.86 -5.42
CA ARG A 255 -2.79 -47.88 -6.45
C ARG A 255 -3.80 -47.39 -7.50
N SER A 256 -4.56 -46.35 -7.17
CA SER A 256 -5.60 -45.77 -8.05
C SER A 256 -5.08 -44.54 -8.78
N GLN A 257 -5.29 -44.51 -10.10
CA GLN A 257 -4.97 -43.37 -10.97
C GLN A 257 -5.74 -42.10 -10.53
N ILE A 258 -7.01 -42.23 -10.14
CA ILE A 258 -7.85 -41.09 -9.74
C ILE A 258 -7.30 -40.45 -8.45
N GLN A 259 -6.91 -41.27 -7.48
CA GLN A 259 -6.32 -40.79 -6.24
C GLN A 259 -4.95 -40.13 -6.49
N ASN A 260 -4.11 -40.72 -7.35
CA ASN A 260 -2.85 -40.09 -7.76
C ASN A 260 -3.08 -38.76 -8.50
N ARG A 261 -4.17 -38.64 -9.28
CA ARG A 261 -4.57 -37.40 -9.96
C ARG A 261 -4.96 -36.30 -8.96
N GLU A 262 -5.77 -36.63 -7.97
CA GLU A 262 -6.18 -35.68 -6.92
C GLU A 262 -4.99 -35.20 -6.07
N VAL A 263 -4.08 -36.12 -5.71
CA VAL A 263 -2.87 -35.78 -4.94
C VAL A 263 -1.91 -34.95 -5.79
N ALA A 264 -1.73 -35.28 -7.08
CA ALA A 264 -0.93 -34.48 -8.00
C ALA A 264 -1.50 -33.06 -8.16
N LEU A 265 -2.82 -32.88 -8.21
CA LEU A 265 -3.46 -31.57 -8.27
C LEU A 265 -3.23 -30.75 -6.98
N LYS A 266 -3.33 -31.39 -5.80
CA LYS A 266 -3.01 -30.75 -4.51
C LYS A 266 -1.55 -30.30 -4.45
N LEU A 267 -0.63 -31.15 -4.88
CA LEU A 267 0.80 -30.82 -4.94
C LEU A 267 1.09 -29.72 -5.96
N LEU A 268 0.43 -29.73 -7.12
CA LEU A 268 0.55 -28.67 -8.12
C LEU A 268 0.05 -27.33 -7.58
N LYS A 269 -1.10 -27.33 -6.88
CA LYS A 269 -1.61 -26.13 -6.21
C LYS A 269 -0.64 -25.61 -5.15
N ALA A 270 -0.06 -26.50 -4.34
CA ALA A 270 0.94 -26.11 -3.34
C ALA A 270 2.22 -25.52 -3.97
N ARG A 271 2.69 -26.09 -5.10
CA ARG A 271 3.86 -25.58 -5.84
C ARG A 271 3.60 -24.25 -6.54
N LEU A 272 2.40 -24.07 -7.10
CA LEU A 272 1.99 -22.79 -7.68
C LEU A 272 1.84 -21.71 -6.59
N TYR A 273 1.31 -22.08 -5.43
CA TYR A 273 1.27 -21.20 -4.26
C TYR A 273 2.69 -20.81 -3.80
N GLU A 274 3.62 -21.77 -3.72
CA GLU A 274 5.03 -21.50 -3.37
C GLU A 274 5.70 -20.58 -4.40
N LEU A 275 5.42 -20.75 -5.69
CA LEU A 275 5.95 -19.88 -6.75
C LEU A 275 5.42 -18.45 -6.62
N GLU A 276 4.11 -18.30 -6.39
CA GLU A 276 3.48 -16.99 -6.25
C GLU A 276 3.95 -16.29 -4.97
N LEU A 277 4.12 -17.04 -3.88
CA LEU A 277 4.74 -16.55 -2.66
C LEU A 277 6.16 -16.03 -2.90
N LYS A 278 7.00 -16.78 -3.63
CA LYS A 278 8.37 -16.35 -3.97
C LYS A 278 8.40 -15.09 -4.82
N LYS A 279 7.58 -15.00 -5.86
CA LYS A 279 7.47 -13.77 -6.68
C LYS A 279 7.07 -12.58 -5.84
N ARG A 280 6.14 -12.79 -4.89
CA ARG A 280 5.69 -11.74 -3.98
C ARG A 280 6.76 -11.35 -2.97
N GLU A 281 7.52 -12.31 -2.44
CA GLU A 281 8.69 -12.04 -1.60
C GLU A 281 9.73 -11.21 -2.37
N GLU A 282 9.98 -11.52 -3.65
CA GLU A 282 10.88 -10.75 -4.52
C GLU A 282 10.35 -9.33 -4.78
N GLU A 283 9.05 -9.18 -5.05
CA GLU A 283 8.40 -7.87 -5.22
C GLU A 283 8.43 -7.05 -3.94
N THR A 284 8.12 -7.68 -2.80
CA THR A 284 8.19 -7.05 -1.47
C THR A 284 9.63 -6.66 -1.15
N ALA A 285 10.61 -7.50 -1.46
CA ALA A 285 12.02 -7.18 -1.29
C ALA A 285 12.44 -6.00 -2.19
N ARG A 286 11.93 -5.93 -3.42
CA ARG A 286 12.14 -4.78 -4.32
C ARG A 286 11.53 -3.51 -3.74
N LEU A 287 10.31 -3.59 -3.20
CA LEU A 287 9.61 -2.46 -2.59
C LEU A 287 10.29 -1.98 -1.30
N LYS A 288 10.82 -2.90 -0.49
CA LYS A 288 11.60 -2.59 0.73
C LYS A 288 12.96 -1.95 0.44
N GLY A 289 13.43 -2.00 -0.81
CA GLY A 289 14.74 -1.52 -1.24
C GLY A 289 15.86 -2.50 -0.93
N GLU A 290 16.88 -2.56 -1.81
CA GLU A 290 18.10 -3.33 -1.57
C GLU A 290 18.73 -2.89 -0.25
N HIS A 291 18.91 -3.83 0.68
CA HIS A 291 19.70 -3.63 1.88
C HIS A 291 21.13 -3.28 1.45
N VAL A 292 21.47 -1.99 1.45
CA VAL A 292 22.87 -1.57 1.46
C VAL A 292 23.37 -1.89 2.86
N ASN A 293 23.94 -3.09 3.01
CA ASN A 293 24.82 -3.45 4.11
C ASN A 293 26.05 -2.53 4.15
#